data_AF-A0A9D8MK37-F1
#
_entry.id   AF-A0A9D8MK37-F1
#
_cell.length_a   1.000
_cell.length_b   1.000
_cell.length_c   1.000
_cell.angle_alpha   90.00
_cell.angle_beta   90.00
_cell.angle_gamma   90.00
#
_symmetry.space_group_name_H-M   'P 1'
#
loop_
_entity.id
_entity.type
_entity.pdbx_description
1 polymer ?
#
loop_
_entity_poly.entity_id
_entity_poly.type
_entity_poly.pdbx_seq_one_letter_code
_entity_poly.pdbx_strand_id
1 'polypeptide(L)'
;MKAACPHCGKEQDAVREDIGRQVMCSACGETFEIVNPNLVPCPDCFSPISRRAAVCPKCGAVLSKDGVTQPDSADEKVCAVFHPSAINYLGLILLGILTIPLVIGLILLLAVIIVIKCTSYELTTRRIIVRKGLIAKYQDEIWIKDMRAVNLKQGVWQRIFGIGDIEIGTAASAGTEIRIAGISNPSEIVKKINSLRKS
;
A
#
# COMPACT_ATOMS: atom_id res chain seq x y z
N MET A 1 3.39 -42.82 -6.50
CA MET A 1 3.50 -41.35 -6.32
C MET A 1 4.93 -41.06 -5.93
N LYS A 2 5.49 -39.89 -6.28
CA LYS A 2 6.85 -39.56 -5.90
C LYS A 2 6.85 -38.85 -4.56
N ALA A 3 7.51 -39.42 -3.56
CA ALA A 3 7.78 -38.78 -2.29
C ALA A 3 9.25 -38.36 -2.27
N ALA A 4 9.53 -37.08 -2.00
CA ALA A 4 10.89 -36.59 -1.87
C ALA A 4 11.36 -36.79 -0.43
N CYS A 5 12.52 -37.40 -0.24
CA CYS A 5 13.11 -37.53 1.09
C CYS A 5 13.57 -36.14 1.60
N PRO A 6 13.17 -35.72 2.81
CA PRO A 6 13.57 -34.41 3.37
C PRO A 6 15.07 -34.32 3.71
N HIS A 7 15.76 -35.45 3.86
CA HIS A 7 17.19 -35.50 4.20
C HIS A 7 18.11 -35.44 2.97
N CYS A 8 17.79 -36.18 1.91
CA CYS A 8 18.66 -36.27 0.72
C CYS A 8 18.05 -35.71 -0.57
N GLY A 9 16.77 -35.32 -0.56
CA GLY A 9 16.07 -34.76 -1.71
C GLY A 9 15.75 -35.74 -2.84
N LYS A 10 16.14 -37.02 -2.73
CA LYS A 10 15.90 -38.02 -3.78
C LYS A 10 14.41 -38.41 -3.84
N GLU A 11 13.84 -38.39 -5.04
CA GLU A 11 12.48 -38.86 -5.29
C GLU A 11 12.44 -40.39 -5.20
N GLN A 12 11.47 -40.93 -4.45
CA GLN A 12 11.20 -42.36 -4.37
C GLN A 12 9.75 -42.67 -4.72
N ASP A 13 9.55 -43.79 -5.41
CA ASP A 13 8.24 -44.31 -5.75
C ASP A 13 7.57 -44.87 -4.50
N ALA A 14 6.72 -44.06 -3.89
CA ALA A 14 5.85 -44.46 -2.79
C ALA A 14 4.52 -45.01 -3.34
N VAL A 15 4.08 -46.16 -2.81
CA VAL A 15 2.77 -46.73 -3.10
C VAL A 15 1.72 -46.01 -2.25
N ARG A 16 0.48 -45.92 -2.72
CA ARG A 16 -0.61 -45.21 -1.99
C ARG A 16 -0.86 -45.77 -0.59
N GLU A 17 -0.49 -47.03 -0.34
CA GLU A 17 -0.63 -47.74 0.94
C GLU A 17 0.41 -47.34 1.99
N ASP A 18 1.45 -46.60 1.61
CA ASP A 18 2.54 -46.20 2.51
C ASP A 18 2.37 -44.78 3.09
N ILE A 19 1.28 -44.08 2.78
CA ILE A 19 0.96 -42.76 3.33
C ILE A 19 0.73 -42.89 4.85
N GLY A 20 1.54 -42.17 5.64
CA GLY A 20 1.52 -42.27 7.11
C GLY A 20 2.32 -43.46 7.68
N ARG A 21 3.01 -44.24 6.85
CA ARG A 21 4.00 -45.23 7.30
C ARG A 21 5.41 -44.63 7.26
N GLN A 22 6.23 -45.09 8.20
CA GLN A 22 7.67 -44.82 8.20
C GLN A 22 8.35 -45.75 7.20
N VAL A 23 8.95 -45.17 6.16
CA VAL A 23 9.70 -45.91 5.14
C VAL A 23 11.17 -45.50 5.20
N MET A 24 12.05 -46.46 4.95
CA MET A 24 13.49 -46.23 4.94
C MET A 24 13.93 -45.74 3.57
N CYS A 25 14.64 -44.62 3.53
CA CYS A 25 15.16 -44.05 2.29
C CYS A 25 16.22 -44.98 1.68
N SER A 26 15.99 -45.48 0.46
CA SER A 26 16.96 -46.31 -0.29
C SER A 26 18.28 -45.62 -0.67
N ALA A 27 18.42 -44.31 -0.46
CA ALA A 27 19.61 -43.54 -0.81
C ALA A 27 20.45 -43.09 0.39
N CYS A 28 19.83 -42.67 1.49
CA CYS A 28 20.54 -42.24 2.69
C CYS A 28 20.37 -43.18 3.90
N GLY A 29 19.50 -44.19 3.82
CA GLY A 29 19.24 -45.14 4.91
C GLY A 29 18.40 -44.58 6.07
N GLU A 30 17.97 -43.33 5.97
CA GLU A 30 17.23 -42.63 7.03
C GLU A 30 15.71 -42.85 6.88
N THR A 31 15.02 -43.03 8.00
CA THR A 31 13.58 -43.30 8.03
C THR A 31 12.79 -42.00 8.02
N PHE A 32 11.81 -41.86 7.12
CA PHE A 32 10.93 -40.70 7.05
C PHE A 32 9.48 -41.09 6.79
N GLU A 33 8.54 -40.23 7.18
CA GLU A 33 7.11 -40.45 6.96
C GLU A 33 6.70 -39.93 5.58
N ILE A 34 5.96 -40.75 4.83
CA ILE A 34 5.38 -40.31 3.54
C ILE A 34 4.17 -39.42 3.85
N VAL A 35 4.43 -38.11 3.87
CA VAL A 35 3.39 -37.09 3.95
C VAL A 35 2.83 -36.84 2.55
N ASN A 36 1.50 -36.80 2.42
CA ASN A 36 0.87 -36.49 1.14
C ASN A 36 1.21 -35.04 0.73
N PRO A 37 1.97 -34.83 -0.36
CA PRO A 37 2.43 -33.50 -0.73
C PRO A 37 1.27 -32.56 -1.12
N ASN A 38 0.08 -33.09 -1.41
CA ASN A 38 -1.08 -32.29 -1.76
C ASN A 38 -1.85 -31.74 -0.55
N LEU A 39 -1.47 -32.12 0.68
CA LEU A 39 -2.05 -31.59 1.89
C LEU A 39 -1.11 -30.55 2.51
N VAL A 40 -1.70 -29.42 2.88
CA VAL A 40 -1.03 -28.34 3.61
C VAL A 40 -1.79 -28.09 4.92
N PRO A 41 -1.12 -27.64 5.98
CA PRO A 41 -1.80 -27.29 7.23
C PRO A 41 -2.61 -26.01 7.04
N CYS A 42 -3.84 -25.99 7.54
CA CYS A 42 -4.68 -24.80 7.60
C CYS A 42 -4.05 -23.74 8.54
N PRO A 43 -4.00 -22.45 8.17
CA PRO A 43 -3.41 -21.40 9.00
C PRO A 43 -4.18 -21.14 10.31
N ASP A 44 -5.50 -21.34 10.32
CA ASP A 44 -6.33 -21.07 11.50
C ASP A 44 -6.38 -22.24 12.49
N CYS A 45 -6.50 -23.47 12.00
CA CYS A 45 -6.77 -24.64 12.85
C CYS A 45 -5.75 -25.78 12.70
N PHE A 46 -4.71 -25.60 11.88
CA PHE A 46 -3.63 -26.56 11.62
C PHE A 46 -4.06 -27.94 11.09
N SER A 47 -5.33 -28.11 10.75
CA SER A 47 -5.81 -29.35 10.15
C SER A 47 -5.25 -29.54 8.73
N PRO A 48 -4.94 -30.79 8.33
CA PRO A 48 -4.42 -31.05 7.00
C PRO A 48 -5.55 -30.91 5.98
N ILE A 49 -5.42 -29.93 5.09
CA ILE A 49 -6.39 -29.59 4.06
C ILE A 49 -5.77 -29.75 2.68
N SER A 50 -6.60 -29.97 1.65
CA SER A 50 -6.11 -29.95 0.28
C SER A 50 -5.57 -28.55 -0.08
N ARG A 51 -4.44 -28.47 -0.79
CA ARG A 51 -3.93 -27.20 -1.36
C ARG A 51 -4.93 -26.42 -2.21
N ARG A 52 -6.01 -27.06 -2.68
CA ARG A 52 -7.06 -26.45 -3.50
C ARG A 52 -8.37 -26.17 -2.74
N ALA A 53 -8.41 -26.40 -1.43
CA ALA A 53 -9.61 -26.15 -0.64
C ALA A 53 -9.91 -24.65 -0.58
N ALA A 54 -11.10 -24.23 -1.01
CA ALA A 54 -11.57 -22.85 -0.90
C ALA A 54 -12.08 -22.51 0.51
N VAL A 55 -12.52 -23.52 1.26
CA VAL A 55 -13.00 -23.40 2.64
C VAL A 55 -12.48 -24.59 3.43
N CYS A 56 -12.00 -24.36 4.65
CA CYS A 56 -11.59 -25.42 5.55
C CYS A 56 -12.83 -26.19 6.05
N PRO A 57 -12.94 -27.52 5.84
CA PRO A 57 -14.08 -28.30 6.29
C PRO A 57 -14.17 -28.43 7.81
N LYS A 58 -13.07 -28.14 8.54
CA LYS A 58 -12.98 -28.36 9.99
C LYS A 58 -13.29 -27.11 10.81
N CYS A 59 -12.82 -25.94 10.39
CA CYS A 59 -13.05 -24.68 11.11
C CYS A 59 -13.88 -23.64 10.33
N GLY A 60 -14.15 -23.88 9.05
CA GLY A 60 -14.89 -22.93 8.21
C GLY A 60 -14.08 -21.73 7.71
N ALA A 61 -12.76 -21.68 7.95
CA ALA A 61 -11.90 -20.62 7.43
C ALA A 61 -11.95 -20.59 5.88
N VAL A 62 -12.15 -19.40 5.31
CA VAL A 62 -12.10 -19.18 3.85
C VAL A 62 -10.65 -19.04 3.44
N LEU A 63 -10.20 -19.87 2.50
CA LEU A 63 -8.81 -19.97 2.09
C LEU A 63 -8.68 -19.44 0.67
N SER A 64 -8.03 -18.28 0.56
CA SER A 64 -7.67 -17.72 -0.74
C SER A 64 -6.45 -18.47 -1.28
N LYS A 65 -6.40 -18.70 -2.60
CA LYS A 65 -5.32 -19.47 -3.27
C LYS A 65 -3.91 -18.95 -3.00
N ASP A 66 -3.80 -17.72 -2.51
CA ASP A 66 -2.56 -17.04 -2.20
C ASP A 66 -2.63 -16.64 -0.74
N GLY A 67 -1.88 -17.35 0.12
CA GLY A 67 -1.68 -16.91 1.51
C GLY A 67 -1.06 -15.52 1.50
N VAL A 68 -1.61 -14.62 2.31
CA VAL A 68 -1.33 -13.18 2.40
C VAL A 68 -2.13 -12.34 1.38
N THR A 69 -3.29 -11.84 1.82
CA THR A 69 -3.88 -10.64 1.23
C THR A 69 -3.00 -9.43 1.60
N GLN A 70 -1.92 -9.24 0.85
CA GLN A 70 -1.42 -7.90 0.59
C GLN A 70 -2.46 -7.23 -0.32
N PRO A 71 -3.01 -6.05 0.04
CA PRO A 71 -3.98 -5.39 -0.81
C PRO A 71 -3.29 -4.98 -2.12
N ASP A 72 -3.75 -5.58 -3.22
CA ASP A 72 -3.89 -4.94 -4.53
C ASP A 72 -2.61 -4.49 -5.28
N SER A 73 -1.47 -5.16 -5.14
CA SER A 73 -0.21 -4.74 -5.79
C SER A 73 0.10 -5.39 -7.16
N ALA A 74 -0.81 -6.16 -7.76
CA ALA A 74 -0.50 -6.87 -9.01
C ALA A 74 -0.80 -6.07 -10.31
N ASP A 75 -1.58 -4.98 -10.26
CA ASP A 75 -1.83 -4.15 -11.46
C ASP A 75 -2.18 -2.68 -11.14
N GLU A 76 -1.86 -2.23 -9.92
CA GLU A 76 -2.05 -0.82 -9.56
C GLU A 76 -0.79 -0.03 -9.97
N LYS A 77 -0.87 0.69 -11.09
CA LYS A 77 0.23 1.53 -11.56
C LYS A 77 0.21 2.86 -10.81
N VAL A 78 1.37 3.26 -10.28
CA VAL A 78 1.57 4.59 -9.72
C VAL A 78 1.63 5.58 -10.88
N CYS A 79 0.59 6.41 -10.99
CA CYS A 79 0.44 7.38 -12.07
C CYS A 79 1.31 8.61 -11.84
N ALA A 80 1.51 9.02 -10.58
CA ALA A 80 2.37 10.14 -10.20
C ALA A 80 2.62 10.21 -8.69
N VAL A 81 3.80 10.70 -8.31
CA VAL A 81 4.15 11.06 -6.92
C VAL A 81 4.39 12.57 -6.88
N PHE A 82 3.73 13.25 -5.95
CA PHE A 82 3.82 14.68 -5.76
C PHE A 82 4.30 15.00 -4.35
N HIS A 83 5.05 16.08 -4.24
CA HIS A 83 5.48 16.66 -2.98
C HIS A 83 4.92 18.08 -2.87
N PRO A 84 4.62 18.57 -1.66
CA PRO A 84 4.21 19.96 -1.49
C PRO A 84 5.36 20.89 -1.91
N SER A 85 5.04 21.90 -2.70
CA SER A 85 5.99 22.90 -3.16
C SER A 85 6.30 23.88 -2.04
N ALA A 86 7.58 24.16 -1.83
CA ALA A 86 8.04 25.13 -0.83
C ALA A 86 7.44 26.53 -1.03
N ILE A 87 7.10 26.88 -2.27
CA ILE A 87 6.50 28.16 -2.63
C ILE A 87 5.11 28.34 -2.00
N ASN A 88 4.37 27.27 -1.68
CA ASN A 88 3.12 27.40 -0.92
C ASN A 88 3.36 27.98 0.49
N TYR A 89 4.55 27.77 1.03
CA TYR A 89 4.98 28.28 2.33
C TYR A 89 5.80 29.58 2.20
N LEU A 90 5.82 30.23 1.04
CA LEU A 90 6.68 31.39 0.78
C LEU A 90 6.42 32.56 1.74
N GLY A 91 5.16 32.83 2.08
CA GLY A 91 4.83 33.85 3.10
C GLY A 91 5.38 33.51 4.49
N LEU A 92 5.29 32.23 4.88
CA LEU A 92 5.86 31.73 6.14
C LEU A 92 7.40 31.76 6.13
N ILE A 93 8.01 31.46 4.98
CA ILE A 93 9.46 31.52 4.80
C ILE A 93 9.95 32.97 4.90
N LEU A 94 9.29 33.93 4.24
CA LEU A 94 9.64 35.35 4.33
C LEU A 94 9.50 35.88 5.75
N LEU A 95 8.41 35.52 6.44
CA LEU A 95 8.20 35.90 7.84
C LEU A 95 9.21 35.22 8.78
N GLY A 96 9.56 33.97 8.48
CA GLY A 96 10.63 33.23 9.14
C GLY A 96 11.97 33.94 8.98
N ILE A 97 12.32 34.38 7.77
CA ILE A 97 13.57 35.11 7.48
C ILE A 97 13.62 36.45 8.24
N LEU A 98 12.52 37.19 8.23
CA LEU A 98 12.42 38.47 8.93
C LEU A 98 12.58 38.31 10.46
N THR A 99 12.13 37.19 11.02
CA THR A 99 12.18 36.90 12.46
C THR A 99 13.37 36.04 12.89
N ILE A 100 14.34 35.77 12.00
CA ILE A 100 15.61 35.08 12.32
C ILE A 100 16.31 35.65 13.56
N PRO A 101 16.48 36.97 13.76
CA PRO A 101 17.23 37.49 14.91
C PRO A 101 16.56 37.17 16.26
N LEU A 102 15.28 36.81 16.26
CA LEU A 102 14.51 36.44 17.46
C LEU A 102 14.58 34.94 17.78
N VAL A 103 15.40 34.14 17.07
CA VAL A 103 15.47 32.66 17.14
C VAL A 103 14.20 31.95 16.67
N ILE A 104 13.03 32.54 16.88
CA ILE A 104 11.71 32.10 16.42
C ILE A 104 11.71 31.86 14.90
N GLY A 105 12.37 32.72 14.13
CA GLY A 105 12.48 32.57 12.67
C GLY A 105 13.18 31.28 12.25
N LEU A 106 14.23 30.86 12.96
CA LEU A 106 14.94 29.61 12.69
C LEU A 106 14.04 28.40 12.95
N ILE A 107 13.30 28.40 14.06
CA ILE A 107 12.36 27.33 14.42
C ILE A 107 11.27 27.22 13.36
N LEU A 108 10.72 28.36 12.92
CA LEU A 108 9.66 28.40 11.91
C LEU A 108 10.16 27.85 10.56
N LEU A 109 11.36 28.25 10.11
CA LEU A 109 11.96 27.72 8.88
C LEU A 109 12.21 26.21 8.96
N LEU A 110 12.75 25.71 10.08
CA LEU A 110 12.93 24.28 10.29
C LEU A 110 11.61 23.52 10.25
N ALA A 111 10.57 24.03 10.91
CA ALA A 111 9.25 23.42 10.90
C ALA A 111 8.66 23.31 9.49
N VAL A 112 8.80 24.36 8.67
CA VAL A 112 8.33 24.35 7.27
C VAL A 112 9.07 23.30 6.44
N ILE A 113 10.40 23.22 6.55
CA ILE A 113 11.22 22.24 5.83
C ILE A 113 10.81 20.81 6.20
N ILE A 114 10.63 20.56 7.51
CA ILE A 114 10.17 19.28 8.03
C ILE A 114 8.82 18.90 7.43
N VAL A 115 7.84 19.80 7.46
CA VAL A 115 6.50 19.52 6.92
C VAL A 115 6.55 19.18 5.43
N ILE A 116 7.36 19.90 4.65
CA ILE A 116 7.52 19.65 3.21
C ILE A 116 8.14 18.27 2.96
N LYS A 117 9.14 17.88 3.74
CA LYS A 117 9.83 16.59 3.61
C LYS A 117 9.00 15.41 4.12
N CYS A 118 8.14 15.65 5.10
CA CYS A 118 7.32 14.64 5.76
C CYS A 118 5.90 14.51 5.18
N THR A 119 5.64 15.17 4.05
CA THR A 119 4.36 15.09 3.36
C THR A 119 4.58 14.58 1.94
N SER A 120 3.94 13.49 1.57
CA SER A 120 3.95 12.96 0.22
C SER A 120 2.55 12.59 -0.25
N TYR A 121 2.31 12.81 -1.53
CA TYR A 121 1.04 12.53 -2.18
C TYR A 121 1.30 11.56 -3.32
N GLU A 122 0.54 10.49 -3.38
CA GLU A 122 0.69 9.45 -4.39
C GLU A 122 -0.65 9.22 -5.08
N LEU A 123 -0.64 9.36 -6.41
CA LEU A 123 -1.80 9.12 -7.26
C LEU A 123 -1.57 7.82 -7.99
N THR A 124 -2.45 6.85 -7.75
CA THR A 124 -2.45 5.56 -8.47
C THR A 124 -3.60 5.52 -9.47
N THR A 125 -3.72 4.40 -10.19
CA THR A 125 -4.86 4.16 -11.10
C THR A 125 -6.19 3.94 -10.39
N ARG A 126 -6.19 3.55 -9.11
CA ARG A 126 -7.43 3.17 -8.38
C ARG A 126 -7.70 4.04 -7.15
N ARG A 127 -6.67 4.60 -6.52
CA ARG A 127 -6.79 5.38 -5.28
C ARG A 127 -5.82 6.56 -5.24
N ILE A 128 -6.06 7.41 -4.26
CA ILE A 128 -5.22 8.56 -3.92
C ILE A 128 -4.76 8.33 -2.49
N ILE A 129 -3.44 8.33 -2.30
CA ILE A 129 -2.80 8.06 -1.03
C ILE A 129 -2.11 9.35 -0.56
N VAL A 130 -2.43 9.78 0.64
CA VAL A 130 -1.82 10.94 1.27
C VAL A 130 -1.10 10.50 2.53
N ARG A 131 0.22 10.70 2.56
CA ARG A 131 1.06 10.37 3.71
C ARG A 131 1.59 11.66 4.34
N LYS A 132 1.36 11.82 5.65
CA LYS A 132 1.75 13.00 6.42
C LYS A 132 2.34 12.59 7.76
N GLY A 133 3.40 13.28 8.19
CA GLY A 133 3.90 13.24 9.56
C GLY A 133 5.38 12.88 9.69
N LEU A 134 6.01 13.42 10.73
CA LEU A 134 7.44 13.25 11.03
C LEU A 134 7.69 12.04 11.94
N ILE A 135 6.96 11.96 13.06
CA ILE A 135 7.13 10.93 14.10
C ILE A 135 6.01 9.89 13.99
N ALA A 136 4.77 10.35 14.07
CA ALA A 136 3.58 9.56 13.75
C ALA A 136 3.28 9.68 12.26
N LYS A 137 3.21 8.56 11.54
CA LYS A 137 2.82 8.53 10.13
C LYS A 137 1.30 8.39 10.06
N TYR A 138 0.66 9.39 9.47
CA TYR A 138 -0.75 9.36 9.09
C TYR A 138 -0.83 9.04 7.60
N GLN A 139 -1.63 8.04 7.24
CA GLN A 139 -1.88 7.65 5.86
C GLN A 139 -3.39 7.65 5.65
N ASP A 140 -3.82 8.43 4.67
CA ASP A 140 -5.22 8.54 4.27
C ASP A 140 -5.36 8.08 2.82
N GLU A 141 -6.37 7.25 2.55
CA GLU A 141 -6.56 6.60 1.26
C GLU A 141 -8.00 6.76 0.79
N ILE A 142 -8.17 7.34 -0.39
CA ILE A 142 -9.48 7.47 -1.03
C ILE A 142 -9.45 6.75 -2.37
N TRP A 143 -10.41 5.85 -2.58
CA TRP A 143 -10.61 5.21 -3.86
C TRP A 143 -11.20 6.21 -4.86
N ILE A 144 -10.71 6.20 -6.10
CA ILE A 144 -11.19 7.09 -7.16
C ILE A 144 -12.68 6.89 -7.44
N LYS A 145 -13.20 5.68 -7.26
CA LYS A 145 -14.63 5.36 -7.40
C LYS A 145 -15.53 6.07 -6.37
N ASP A 146 -15.01 6.34 -5.17
CA ASP A 146 -15.78 6.92 -4.05
C ASP A 146 -15.72 8.46 -4.06
N MET A 147 -14.87 9.03 -4.91
CA MET A 147 -14.74 10.45 -5.12
C MET A 147 -15.97 11.04 -5.80
N ARG A 148 -16.57 12.05 -5.17
CA ARG A 148 -17.73 12.78 -5.73
C ARG A 148 -17.31 14.03 -6.48
N ALA A 149 -16.49 14.85 -5.83
CA ALA A 149 -16.12 16.18 -6.31
C ALA A 149 -14.61 16.42 -6.16
N VAL A 150 -14.04 17.09 -7.16
CA VAL A 150 -12.66 17.59 -7.16
C VAL A 150 -12.72 19.09 -7.36
N ASN A 151 -12.30 19.84 -6.35
CA ASN A 151 -12.27 21.30 -6.38
C ASN A 151 -10.82 21.76 -6.47
N LEU A 152 -10.54 22.61 -7.46
CA LEU A 152 -9.24 23.28 -7.60
C LEU A 152 -9.33 24.65 -6.92
N LYS A 153 -8.57 24.85 -5.84
CA LYS A 153 -8.39 26.16 -5.21
C LYS A 153 -7.05 26.74 -5.62
N GLN A 154 -7.09 27.84 -6.37
CA GLN A 154 -5.90 28.54 -6.84
C GLN A 154 -6.15 30.04 -6.80
N GLY A 155 -5.41 30.74 -5.93
CA GLY A 155 -5.40 32.20 -5.88
C GLY A 155 -4.66 32.84 -7.05
N VAL A 156 -4.73 34.16 -7.17
CA VAL A 156 -4.09 34.92 -8.27
C VAL A 156 -2.57 34.71 -8.29
N TRP A 157 -1.90 34.87 -7.14
CA TRP A 157 -0.45 34.65 -7.02
C TRP A 157 -0.08 33.19 -7.27
N GLN A 158 -0.84 32.26 -6.72
CA GLN A 158 -0.65 30.82 -6.93
C GLN A 158 -0.74 30.45 -8.42
N ARG A 159 -1.66 31.10 -9.18
CA ARG A 159 -1.76 30.93 -10.64
C ARG A 159 -0.51 31.43 -11.38
N ILE A 160 0.07 32.55 -10.97
CA ILE A 160 1.30 33.09 -11.57
C ILE A 160 2.48 32.13 -11.35
N PHE A 161 2.62 31.61 -10.13
CA PHE A 161 3.68 30.64 -9.80
C PHE A 161 3.37 29.20 -10.22
N GLY A 162 2.23 28.96 -10.88
CA GLY A 162 1.83 27.63 -11.36
C GLY A 162 1.54 26.61 -10.25
N ILE A 163 1.15 27.06 -9.05
CA ILE A 163 0.88 26.20 -7.89
C ILE A 163 -0.59 26.28 -7.51
N GLY A 164 -1.13 25.27 -6.84
CA GLY A 164 -2.44 25.38 -6.19
C GLY A 164 -2.76 24.19 -5.31
N ASP A 165 -3.96 24.25 -4.74
CA ASP A 165 -4.48 23.23 -3.83
C ASP A 165 -5.62 22.46 -4.50
N ILE A 166 -5.65 21.14 -4.31
CA ILE A 166 -6.74 20.28 -4.77
C ILE A 166 -7.48 19.75 -3.54
N GLU A 167 -8.79 19.93 -3.54
CA GLU A 167 -9.70 19.44 -2.50
C GLU A 167 -10.58 18.34 -3.06
N ILE A 168 -10.60 17.21 -2.37
CA ILE A 168 -11.31 16.00 -2.77
C ILE A 168 -12.39 15.72 -1.74
N GLY A 169 -13.64 15.60 -2.20
CA GLY A 169 -14.77 15.18 -1.39
C GLY A 169 -15.27 13.80 -1.81
N THR A 170 -15.65 12.97 -0.85
CA THR A 170 -16.22 11.63 -1.10
C THR A 170 -17.69 11.57 -0.71
N ALA A 171 -18.26 10.38 -0.85
CA ALA A 171 -19.63 10.11 -0.45
C ALA A 171 -19.85 10.01 1.07
N ALA A 172 -18.80 9.72 1.84
CA ALA A 172 -18.90 9.40 3.26
C ALA A 172 -18.98 10.66 4.15
N SER A 173 -18.28 11.73 3.77
CA SER A 173 -18.29 13.01 4.49
C SER A 173 -19.01 14.11 3.71
N ALA A 174 -19.67 15.01 4.45
CA ALA A 174 -20.37 16.17 3.90
C ALA A 174 -19.42 17.30 3.43
N GLY A 175 -18.10 17.09 3.41
CA GLY A 175 -17.09 18.10 3.10
C GLY A 175 -15.83 17.58 2.40
N THR A 176 -14.76 18.38 2.41
CA THR A 176 -13.44 18.00 1.91
C THR A 176 -12.81 16.98 2.84
N GLU A 177 -12.63 15.74 2.37
CA GLU A 177 -11.95 14.69 3.14
C GLU A 177 -10.44 14.81 3.03
N ILE A 178 -9.95 14.98 1.80
CA ILE A 178 -8.52 15.13 1.55
C ILE A 178 -8.24 16.47 0.88
N ARG A 179 -7.29 17.20 1.48
CA ARG A 179 -6.68 18.39 0.89
C ARG A 179 -5.23 18.10 0.53
N ILE A 180 -4.94 18.22 -0.76
CA ILE A 180 -3.61 18.15 -1.33
C ILE A 180 -3.14 19.59 -1.57
N ALA A 181 -2.20 20.06 -0.75
CA ALA A 181 -1.79 21.46 -0.74
C ALA A 181 -0.46 21.68 -1.48
N GLY A 182 -0.37 22.81 -2.19
CA GLY A 182 0.87 23.33 -2.76
C GLY A 182 1.44 22.50 -3.91
N ILE A 183 0.61 21.96 -4.79
CA ILE A 183 1.11 21.16 -5.92
C ILE A 183 1.43 22.04 -7.12
N SER A 184 2.52 21.76 -7.82
CA SER A 184 2.83 22.36 -9.12
C SER A 184 1.88 21.85 -10.20
N ASN A 185 1.45 22.73 -11.09
CA ASN A 185 0.51 22.47 -12.19
C ASN A 185 -0.73 21.67 -11.78
N PRO A 186 -1.53 22.19 -10.82
CA PRO A 186 -2.65 21.44 -10.27
C PRO A 186 -3.76 21.18 -11.29
N SER A 187 -3.87 21.99 -12.35
CA SER A 187 -4.84 21.81 -13.44
C SER A 187 -4.58 20.53 -14.25
N GLU A 188 -3.32 20.16 -14.45
CA GLU A 188 -2.94 18.94 -15.16
C GLU A 188 -3.29 17.70 -14.34
N ILE A 189 -3.07 17.77 -13.02
CA ILE A 189 -3.38 16.69 -12.08
C ILE A 189 -4.89 16.47 -12.01
N VAL A 190 -5.68 17.54 -11.93
CA VAL A 190 -7.15 17.45 -11.97
C VAL A 190 -7.63 16.80 -13.27
N LYS A 191 -7.03 17.16 -14.41
CA LYS A 191 -7.34 16.51 -15.70
C LYS A 191 -7.02 15.00 -15.65
N LYS A 192 -5.86 14.63 -15.09
CA LYS A 192 -5.44 13.22 -14.94
C LYS A 192 -6.38 12.42 -14.03
N ILE A 193 -6.80 13.01 -12.91
CA ILE A 193 -7.79 12.40 -12.00
C ILE A 193 -9.12 12.20 -12.74
N ASN A 194 -9.58 13.21 -13.48
CA ASN A 194 -10.83 13.13 -14.24
C ASN A 194 -10.79 12.13 -15.39
N SER A 195 -9.63 11.91 -16.02
CA SER A 195 -9.50 10.86 -17.05
C SER A 195 -9.58 9.46 -16.44
N LEU A 196 -9.03 9.25 -15.23
CA LEU A 196 -9.10 7.97 -14.52
C LEU A 196 -10.53 7.66 -14.06
N ARG A 197 -11.34 8.68 -13.76
CA ARG A 197 -12.74 8.51 -13.37
C ARG A 197 -13.65 8.00 -14.51
N LYS A 198 -13.30 8.31 -15.76
CA LYS A 198 -14.15 8.01 -16.93
C LYS A 198 -13.85 6.66 -17.59
N SER A 199 -12.83 5.93 -17.13
CA SER A 199 -12.43 4.63 -17.68
C SER A 199 -13.02 3.49 -16.88
#